data_AF-A0A2T1A281-F1
#
_entry.id   AF-A0A2T1A281-F1
#
_cell.length_a   1.000
_cell.length_b   1.000
_cell.length_c   1.000
_cell.angle_alpha   90.00
_cell.angle_beta   90.00
_cell.angle_gamma   90.00
#
_symmetry.space_group_name_H-M   'P 1'
#
loop_
_entity.id
_entity.type
_entity.pdbx_description
1 polymer ?
#
loop_
_entity_poly.entity_id
_entity_poly.type
_entity_poly.pdbx_seq_one_letter_code
_entity_poly.pdbx_strand_id
1 'polypeptide(L)'
;MGKRGEAFLKIFGAVYREYQDTLGERLDFEDMVNRATALVESGRYEIPFRHILVDEFQEISAGRARLIQALMTQNAEARIFAVGDDWQCIYRFAGSDIHIMRNFGREFGGVFAGHTGVHHTVDTGRTFRSVDKIALTARRFVLCNPAQITKTVVLAGEAEHPAIQIAGTRRDTGEQVLDDSLKALAAEPAQPGRKATVLLLGRYRFIEPDMRSLRRRHPNLAITFKTIHALKGLEADHVVLLGADSAHSHQ
;
A
#
# COMPACT_ATOMS: atom_id res chain seq x y z
N MET A 1 12.01 -23.68 18.62
CA MET A 1 12.35 -23.59 17.19
C MET A 1 12.59 -25.00 16.66
N GLY A 2 12.11 -25.34 15.47
CA GLY A 2 12.35 -26.66 14.87
C GLY A 2 13.73 -26.75 14.19
N LYS A 3 14.18 -27.98 13.89
CA LYS A 3 15.48 -28.27 13.22
C LYS A 3 15.71 -27.46 11.93
N ARG A 4 14.64 -27.16 11.17
CA ARG A 4 14.72 -26.30 9.97
C ARG A 4 15.05 -24.85 10.28
N GLY A 5 14.56 -24.31 11.40
CA GLY A 5 14.84 -22.93 11.83
C GLY A 5 16.29 -22.77 12.30
N GLU A 6 16.84 -23.77 12.98
CA GLU A 6 18.27 -23.78 13.36
C GLU A 6 19.18 -23.86 12.15
N ALA A 7 18.87 -24.73 11.19
CA ALA A 7 19.62 -24.82 9.93
C ALA A 7 19.55 -23.51 9.12
N PHE A 8 18.37 -22.89 9.05
CA PHE A 8 18.19 -21.59 8.42
C PHE A 8 19.05 -20.52 9.11
N LEU A 9 18.97 -20.38 10.44
CA LEU A 9 19.76 -19.39 11.17
C LEU A 9 21.27 -19.59 11.02
N LYS A 10 21.73 -20.84 10.93
CA LYS A 10 23.15 -21.13 10.71
C LYS A 10 23.63 -20.61 9.35
N ILE A 11 22.85 -20.84 8.30
CA ILE A 11 23.17 -20.36 6.94
C ILE A 11 23.01 -18.84 6.88
N PHE A 12 21.87 -18.32 7.33
CA PHE A 12 21.56 -16.90 7.34
C PHE A 12 22.59 -16.11 8.13
N GLY A 13 22.98 -16.56 9.32
CA GLY A 13 23.99 -15.88 10.15
C GLY A 13 25.37 -15.83 9.50
N ALA A 14 25.77 -16.86 8.74
CA ALA A 14 27.00 -16.81 7.97
C ALA A 14 26.93 -15.78 6.82
N VAL A 15 25.85 -15.80 6.05
CA VAL A 15 25.63 -14.84 4.95
C VAL A 15 25.49 -13.41 5.48
N TYR A 16 24.78 -13.21 6.58
CA TYR A 16 24.58 -11.89 7.19
C TYR A 16 25.89 -11.29 7.70
N ARG A 17 26.77 -12.10 8.30
CA ARG A 17 28.10 -11.62 8.69
C ARG A 17 28.93 -11.18 7.48
N GLU A 18 29.00 -12.01 6.44
CA GLU A 18 29.72 -11.64 5.22
C GLU A 18 29.15 -10.37 4.57
N TYR A 19 27.82 -10.23 4.57
CA TYR A 19 27.15 -9.01 4.13
C TYR A 19 27.60 -7.79 4.94
N GLN A 20 27.59 -7.87 6.28
CA GLN A 20 28.01 -6.78 7.16
C GLN A 20 29.50 -6.44 6.98
N ASP A 21 30.36 -7.46 6.86
CA ASP A 21 31.80 -7.27 6.61
C ASP A 21 32.04 -6.59 5.26
N THR A 22 31.27 -6.95 4.22
CA THR A 22 31.33 -6.32 2.90
C THR A 22 30.77 -4.89 2.90
N LEU A 23 29.69 -4.65 3.64
CA LEU A 23 29.07 -3.34 3.79
C LEU A 23 30.08 -2.37 4.43
N GLY A 24 30.79 -2.82 5.46
CA GLY A 24 31.83 -2.07 6.15
C GLY A 24 31.25 -0.84 6.86
N GLU A 25 31.82 0.35 6.58
CA GLU A 25 31.33 1.61 7.16
C GLU A 25 30.14 2.22 6.41
N ARG A 26 29.70 1.60 5.30
CA ARG A 26 28.53 2.06 4.55
C ARG A 26 27.26 1.82 5.37
N LEU A 27 26.24 2.63 5.09
CA LEU A 27 24.96 2.57 5.77
C LEU A 27 23.91 2.10 4.77
N ASP A 28 23.17 1.05 5.12
CA ASP A 28 21.90 0.77 4.47
C ASP A 28 20.75 1.56 5.15
N PHE A 29 19.55 1.52 4.55
CA PHE A 29 18.42 2.30 5.03
C PHE A 29 17.96 1.88 6.44
N GLU A 30 18.07 0.60 6.78
CA GLU A 30 17.67 0.11 8.10
C GLU A 30 18.72 0.49 9.15
N ASP A 31 20.00 0.45 8.81
CA ASP A 31 21.09 0.95 9.65
C ASP A 31 20.92 2.43 9.99
N MET A 32 20.51 3.25 9.01
CA MET A 32 20.24 4.67 9.25
C MET A 32 19.17 4.88 10.33
N VAL A 33 18.04 4.15 10.25
CA VAL A 33 16.95 4.23 11.23
C VAL A 33 17.43 3.74 12.60
N ASN A 34 18.11 2.60 12.65
CA ASN A 34 18.57 2.00 13.91
C ASN A 34 19.62 2.87 14.61
N ARG A 35 20.61 3.41 13.87
CA ARG A 35 21.64 4.28 14.43
C ARG A 35 21.06 5.63 14.88
N ALA A 36 20.15 6.22 14.12
CA ALA A 36 19.44 7.43 14.54
C ALA A 36 18.68 7.19 15.85
N THR A 37 17.97 6.07 15.94
CA THR A 37 17.25 5.66 17.16
C THR A 37 18.21 5.57 18.35
N ALA A 38 19.35 4.89 18.19
CA ALA A 38 20.34 4.74 19.25
C ALA A 38 20.94 6.09 19.71
N LEU A 39 21.15 7.05 18.80
CA LEU A 39 21.63 8.40 19.15
C LEU A 39 20.62 9.17 19.99
N VAL A 40 19.33 9.06 19.67
CA VAL A 40 18.24 9.68 20.43
C VAL A 40 18.10 9.02 21.80
N GLU A 41 18.04 7.69 21.86
CA GLU A 41 17.90 6.93 23.11
C GLU A 41 19.08 7.16 24.05
N SER A 42 20.31 7.34 23.52
CA SER A 42 21.50 7.63 24.32
C SER A 42 21.64 9.09 24.75
N GLY A 43 20.76 9.99 24.30
CA GLY A 43 20.87 11.43 24.57
C GLY A 43 22.03 12.13 23.84
N ARG A 44 22.74 11.42 22.95
CA ARG A 44 23.83 11.99 22.14
C ARG A 44 23.33 12.93 21.05
N TYR A 45 22.03 12.88 20.77
CA TYR A 45 21.33 13.82 19.92
C TYR A 45 20.08 14.30 20.66
N GLU A 46 20.03 15.60 20.95
CA GLU A 46 18.87 16.24 21.58
C GLU A 46 17.85 16.63 20.52
N ILE A 47 16.59 16.24 20.74
CA ILE A 47 15.49 16.45 19.82
C ILE A 47 14.85 17.82 20.06
N PRO A 48 14.91 18.75 19.09
CA PRO A 48 14.26 20.05 19.21
C PRO A 48 12.77 20.01 18.82
N PHE A 49 12.28 18.86 18.33
CA PHE A 49 10.96 18.75 17.73
C PHE A 49 9.89 18.56 18.80
N ARG A 50 8.87 19.42 18.77
CA ARG A 50 7.63 19.25 19.55
C ARG A 50 6.50 18.61 18.75
N HIS A 51 6.60 18.60 17.42
CA HIS A 51 5.56 18.07 16.54
C HIS A 51 6.20 17.14 15.52
N ILE A 52 5.68 15.92 15.45
CA ILE A 52 6.13 14.84 14.58
C ILE A 52 4.95 14.51 13.66
N LEU A 53 5.10 14.80 12.37
CA LEU A 53 4.09 14.51 11.37
C LEU A 53 4.55 13.28 10.58
N VAL A 54 3.70 12.26 10.53
CA VAL A 54 3.99 11.02 9.83
C VAL A 54 2.90 10.78 8.79
N ASP A 55 3.26 10.90 7.52
CA ASP A 55 2.39 10.52 6.41
C ASP A 55 2.58 9.03 6.09
N GLU A 56 1.62 8.45 5.36
CA GLU A 56 1.66 7.04 4.91
C GLU A 56 1.91 6.04 6.07
N PHE A 57 1.31 6.30 7.23
CA PHE A 57 1.54 5.57 8.48
C PHE A 57 1.25 4.07 8.37
N GLN A 58 0.43 3.66 7.40
CA GLN A 58 0.15 2.26 7.12
C GLN A 58 1.39 1.47 6.63
N GLU A 59 2.45 2.15 6.20
CA GLU A 59 3.74 1.55 5.79
C GLU A 59 4.75 1.48 6.94
N ILE A 60 4.35 1.79 8.18
CA ILE A 60 5.27 1.82 9.32
C ILE A 60 5.82 0.42 9.66
N SER A 61 7.14 0.35 9.82
CA SER A 61 7.85 -0.83 10.32
C SER A 61 8.16 -0.69 11.81
N ALA A 62 8.48 -1.81 12.47
CA ALA A 62 8.86 -1.80 13.88
C ALA A 62 10.07 -0.90 14.18
N GLY A 63 11.07 -0.88 13.29
CA GLY A 63 12.25 0.00 13.44
C GLY A 63 11.89 1.48 13.38
N ARG A 64 11.04 1.88 12.41
CA ARG A 64 10.57 3.27 12.28
C ARG A 64 9.67 3.68 13.44
N ALA A 65 8.80 2.79 13.91
CA ALA A 65 7.98 3.00 15.10
C ALA A 65 8.84 3.25 16.35
N ARG A 66 9.89 2.44 16.55
CA ARG A 66 10.83 2.62 17.67
C ARG A 66 11.54 3.97 17.61
N LEU A 67 11.97 4.41 16.42
CA LEU A 67 12.55 5.75 16.26
C LEU A 67 11.58 6.83 16.73
N ILE A 68 10.33 6.79 16.26
CA ILE A 68 9.29 7.76 16.64
C ILE A 68 9.05 7.73 18.17
N GLN A 69 8.99 6.55 18.78
CA GLN A 69 8.84 6.39 20.23
C GLN A 69 10.03 6.99 21.00
N ALA A 70 11.26 6.80 20.52
CA ALA A 70 12.45 7.39 21.11
C ALA A 70 12.40 8.93 21.05
N LEU A 71 12.00 9.50 19.91
CA LEU A 71 11.80 10.95 19.75
C LEU A 71 10.77 11.49 20.76
N MET A 72 9.64 10.80 20.91
CA MET A 72 8.56 11.20 21.82
C MET A 72 8.94 11.04 23.30
N THR A 73 9.75 10.04 23.62
CA THR A 73 10.18 9.77 25.01
C THR A 73 11.21 10.79 25.47
N GLN A 74 12.10 11.23 24.59
CA GLN A 74 13.12 12.22 24.94
C GLN A 74 12.51 13.61 25.20
N ASN A 75 11.44 13.97 24.48
CA ASN A 75 10.72 15.23 24.68
C ASN A 75 9.25 14.97 25.08
N ALA A 76 8.94 15.11 26.36
CA ALA A 76 7.58 14.90 26.89
C ALA A 76 6.52 15.86 26.31
N GLU A 77 6.94 17.00 25.74
CA GLU A 77 6.04 17.92 25.03
C GLU A 77 5.78 17.49 23.57
N ALA A 78 6.53 16.50 23.05
CA ALA A 78 6.41 16.06 21.67
C ALA A 78 5.06 15.40 21.40
N ARG A 79 4.52 15.68 20.21
CA ARG A 79 3.23 15.17 19.75
C ARG A 79 3.31 14.64 18.35
N ILE A 80 2.64 13.51 18.15
CA ILE A 80 2.53 12.87 16.87
C ILE A 80 1.19 13.20 16.20
N PHE A 81 1.26 13.47 14.92
CA PHE A 81 0.12 13.50 14.02
C PHE A 81 0.41 12.54 12.87
N ALA A 82 -0.40 11.50 12.74
CA ALA A 82 -0.20 10.47 11.74
C ALA A 82 -1.38 10.43 10.77
N VAL A 83 -1.07 10.29 9.47
CA VAL A 83 -2.03 10.10 8.39
C VAL A 83 -1.73 8.77 7.73
N GLY A 84 -2.75 7.97 7.47
CA GLY A 84 -2.58 6.71 6.76
C GLY A 84 -3.89 5.97 6.53
N ASP A 85 -3.82 4.94 5.68
CA ASP A 85 -4.96 4.11 5.30
C ASP A 85 -4.62 2.61 5.48
N ASP A 86 -5.14 1.98 6.53
CA ASP A 86 -4.94 0.54 6.79
C ASP A 86 -5.49 -0.35 5.65
N TRP A 87 -6.47 0.12 4.88
CA TRP A 87 -6.99 -0.62 3.72
C TRP A 87 -5.95 -0.75 2.60
N GLN A 88 -4.89 0.06 2.64
CA GLN A 88 -3.76 0.03 1.73
C GLN A 88 -2.51 -0.64 2.33
N CYS A 89 -2.60 -1.30 3.48
CA CYS A 89 -1.51 -2.11 4.06
C CYS A 89 -1.19 -3.34 3.18
N ILE A 90 -0.45 -3.15 2.09
CA ILE A 90 -0.05 -4.22 1.16
C ILE A 90 1.36 -4.79 1.45
N TYR A 91 2.15 -4.11 2.28
CA TYR A 91 3.58 -4.39 2.48
C TYR A 91 3.94 -5.25 3.70
N ARG A 92 3.03 -6.11 4.17
CA ARG A 92 3.32 -6.99 5.32
C ARG A 92 4.59 -7.83 5.15
N PHE A 93 4.96 -8.16 3.90
CA PHE A 93 6.18 -8.88 3.56
C PHE A 93 7.48 -8.06 3.69
N ALA A 94 7.40 -6.72 3.66
CA ALA A 94 8.54 -5.81 3.80
C ALA A 94 8.73 -5.32 5.26
N GLY A 95 8.04 -5.94 6.23
CA GLY A 95 8.17 -5.61 7.65
C GLY A 95 7.22 -4.52 8.15
N SER A 96 6.27 -4.04 7.33
CA SER A 96 5.20 -3.16 7.82
C SER A 96 4.22 -3.93 8.70
N ASP A 97 3.85 -3.38 9.85
CA ASP A 97 2.94 -4.05 10.78
C ASP A 97 1.63 -3.27 10.96
N ILE A 98 0.55 -3.81 10.39
CA ILE A 98 -0.82 -3.30 10.55
C ILE A 98 -1.24 -3.15 12.02
N HIS A 99 -0.67 -3.95 12.92
CA HIS A 99 -0.95 -3.85 14.34
C HIS A 99 -0.45 -2.53 14.94
N ILE A 100 0.60 -1.91 14.39
CA ILE A 100 1.09 -0.60 14.86
C ILE A 100 0.06 0.49 14.53
N MET A 101 -0.45 0.51 13.29
CA MET A 101 -1.53 1.44 12.90
C MET A 101 -2.80 1.20 13.71
N ARG A 102 -3.25 -0.05 13.82
CA ARG A 102 -4.46 -0.42 14.59
C ARG A 102 -4.34 -0.04 16.07
N ASN A 103 -3.15 -0.16 16.64
CA ASN A 103 -2.91 0.11 18.05
C ASN A 103 -2.22 1.45 18.29
N PHE A 104 -2.35 2.41 17.36
CA PHE A 104 -1.70 3.72 17.43
C PHE A 104 -1.78 4.36 18.81
N GLY A 105 -2.97 4.32 19.43
CA GLY A 105 -3.17 4.89 20.77
C GLY A 105 -2.39 4.23 21.89
N ARG A 106 -2.08 2.93 21.79
CA ARG A 106 -1.22 2.24 22.75
C ARG A 106 0.25 2.51 22.45
N GLU A 107 0.63 2.53 21.18
CA GLU A 107 2.03 2.64 20.76
C GLU A 107 2.57 4.08 20.87
N PHE A 108 1.73 5.09 20.66
CA PHE A 108 2.12 6.52 20.59
C PHE A 108 1.18 7.44 21.38
N GLY A 109 0.24 6.90 22.15
CA GLY A 109 -0.61 7.70 23.02
C GLY A 109 0.21 8.43 24.08
N GLY A 110 -0.07 9.72 24.26
CA GLY A 110 0.60 10.57 25.25
C GLY A 110 -0.40 11.26 26.18
N VAL A 111 0.11 12.04 27.12
CA VAL A 111 -0.74 12.90 27.97
C VAL A 111 -0.78 14.31 27.39
N PHE A 112 -1.99 14.81 27.15
CA PHE A 112 -2.23 16.19 26.74
C PHE A 112 -3.47 16.78 27.39
N ALA A 113 -3.33 17.97 27.98
CA ALA A 113 -4.46 18.71 28.55
C ALA A 113 -5.31 17.84 29.51
N GLY A 114 -4.65 17.00 30.31
CA GLY A 114 -5.30 16.08 31.26
C GLY A 114 -5.85 14.78 30.66
N HIS A 115 -5.73 14.56 29.34
CA HIS A 115 -6.20 13.36 28.66
C HIS A 115 -5.03 12.46 28.24
N THR A 116 -5.19 11.15 28.41
CA THR A 116 -4.18 10.15 28.05
C THR A 116 -4.63 9.36 26.82
N GLY A 117 -3.73 9.13 25.87
CA GLY A 117 -3.97 8.29 24.70
C GLY A 117 -4.11 9.09 23.40
N VAL A 118 -5.03 8.65 22.52
CA VAL A 118 -5.35 9.39 21.29
C VAL A 118 -6.27 10.54 21.62
N HIS A 119 -5.82 11.76 21.37
CA HIS A 119 -6.62 12.95 21.62
C HIS A 119 -7.73 13.15 20.59
N HIS A 120 -7.45 12.86 19.32
CA HIS A 120 -8.44 13.01 18.25
C HIS A 120 -8.16 12.04 17.10
N THR A 121 -9.22 11.48 16.52
CA THR A 121 -9.18 10.68 15.29
C THR A 121 -10.14 11.31 14.28
N VAL A 122 -9.67 11.57 13.07
CA VAL A 122 -10.51 12.06 11.96
C VAL A 122 -10.64 10.92 10.95
N ASP A 123 -11.87 10.46 10.71
CA ASP A 123 -12.14 9.54 9.59
C ASP A 123 -12.47 10.36 8.34
N THR A 124 -11.57 10.35 7.36
CA THR A 124 -11.76 10.99 6.04
C THR A 124 -12.44 10.03 5.08
N GLY A 125 -13.63 9.56 5.43
CA GLY A 125 -14.35 8.52 4.71
C GLY A 125 -14.89 8.88 3.32
N ARG A 126 -14.82 10.15 2.92
CA ARG A 126 -15.33 10.62 1.63
C ARG A 126 -14.39 10.26 0.50
N THR A 127 -14.83 9.41 -0.42
CA THR A 127 -14.14 9.21 -1.69
C THR A 127 -14.56 10.29 -2.69
N PHE A 128 -13.58 10.82 -3.41
CA PHE A 128 -13.79 11.77 -4.51
C PHE A 128 -13.58 11.10 -5.88
N ARG A 129 -13.14 9.85 -5.88
CA ARG A 129 -12.72 9.10 -7.09
C ARG A 129 -13.71 8.02 -7.48
N SER A 130 -14.26 7.31 -6.49
CA SER A 130 -14.99 6.06 -6.74
C SER A 130 -16.49 6.23 -6.53
N VAL A 131 -17.27 5.76 -7.50
CA VAL A 131 -18.73 5.59 -7.40
C VAL A 131 -19.10 4.48 -6.42
N ASP A 132 -20.36 4.50 -5.97
CA ASP A 132 -20.99 3.52 -5.09
C ASP A 132 -20.61 2.05 -5.37
N LYS A 133 -20.79 1.59 -6.62
CA LYS A 133 -20.58 0.19 -7.00
C LYS A 133 -19.13 -0.26 -6.88
N ILE A 134 -18.17 0.66 -7.02
CA ILE A 134 -16.74 0.36 -6.81
C ILE A 134 -16.41 0.43 -5.32
N ALA A 135 -16.75 1.55 -4.67
CA ALA A 135 -16.36 1.84 -3.30
C ALA A 135 -16.96 0.83 -2.31
N LEU A 136 -18.24 0.47 -2.47
CA LEU A 136 -18.90 -0.50 -1.59
C LEU A 136 -18.41 -1.93 -1.81
N THR A 137 -18.10 -2.30 -3.06
CA THR A 137 -17.51 -3.62 -3.36
C THR A 137 -16.12 -3.74 -2.74
N ALA A 138 -15.27 -2.72 -2.91
CA ALA A 138 -13.94 -2.67 -2.29
C ALA A 138 -14.03 -2.72 -0.76
N ARG A 139 -14.93 -1.94 -0.16
CA ARG A 139 -15.19 -1.97 1.30
C ARG A 139 -15.57 -3.37 1.77
N ARG A 140 -16.52 -4.03 1.09
CA ARG A 140 -16.95 -5.39 1.45
C ARG A 140 -15.79 -6.38 1.40
N PHE A 141 -14.96 -6.28 0.36
CA PHE A 141 -13.79 -7.15 0.20
C PHE A 141 -12.74 -6.93 1.30
N VAL A 142 -12.37 -5.68 1.56
CA VAL A 142 -11.33 -5.35 2.55
C VAL A 142 -11.75 -5.74 3.97
N LEU A 143 -13.03 -5.51 4.32
CA LEU A 143 -13.57 -5.84 5.65
C LEU A 143 -13.77 -7.35 5.89
N CYS A 144 -13.54 -8.21 4.90
CA CYS A 144 -13.38 -9.64 5.17
C CYS A 144 -12.15 -9.93 6.05
N ASN A 145 -11.17 -9.03 6.10
CA ASN A 145 -10.06 -9.12 7.04
C ASN A 145 -10.41 -8.42 8.37
N PRO A 146 -10.63 -9.16 9.47
CA PRO A 146 -11.00 -8.58 10.77
C PRO A 146 -9.88 -7.75 11.42
N ALA A 147 -8.65 -7.80 10.86
CA ALA A 147 -7.57 -6.92 11.27
C ALA A 147 -7.80 -5.45 10.88
N GLN A 148 -8.57 -5.20 9.82
CA GLN A 148 -8.81 -3.85 9.28
C GLN A 148 -9.76 -3.04 10.16
N ILE A 149 -9.54 -1.73 10.17
CA ILE A 149 -10.40 -0.76 10.84
C ILE A 149 -11.66 -0.56 9.98
N THR A 150 -12.82 -0.70 10.60
CA THR A 150 -14.09 -0.38 9.95
C THR A 150 -14.22 1.13 9.78
N LYS A 151 -14.40 1.56 8.53
CA LYS A 151 -14.58 2.97 8.17
C LYS A 151 -15.96 3.21 7.55
N THR A 152 -16.46 4.43 7.72
CA THR A 152 -17.65 4.89 7.01
C THR A 152 -17.23 5.43 5.66
N VAL A 153 -17.79 4.93 4.56
CA VAL A 153 -17.45 5.43 3.22
C VAL A 153 -18.57 6.34 2.74
N VAL A 154 -18.22 7.61 2.49
CA VAL A 154 -19.11 8.59 1.85
C VAL A 154 -18.78 8.60 0.37
N LEU A 155 -19.78 8.31 -0.46
CA LEU A 155 -19.63 8.02 -1.88
C LEU A 155 -19.43 9.30 -2.71
N ALA A 156 -18.67 9.21 -3.81
CA ALA A 156 -18.47 10.32 -4.74
C ALA A 156 -19.73 10.59 -5.59
N GLY A 157 -20.49 9.54 -5.88
CA GLY A 157 -21.71 9.53 -6.68
C GLY A 157 -22.25 8.11 -6.85
N GLU A 158 -23.40 8.01 -7.51
CA GLU A 158 -24.07 6.74 -7.83
C GLU A 158 -23.87 6.40 -9.32
N ALA A 159 -23.50 5.16 -9.61
CA ALA A 159 -23.38 4.67 -10.97
C ALA A 159 -24.69 4.04 -11.44
N GLU A 160 -25.24 4.52 -12.56
CA GLU A 160 -26.44 3.93 -13.16
C GLU A 160 -26.17 2.52 -13.71
N HIS A 161 -24.99 2.33 -14.31
CA HIS A 161 -24.58 1.06 -14.92
C HIS A 161 -23.62 0.26 -14.02
N PRO A 162 -23.43 -1.05 -14.27
CA PRO A 162 -22.43 -1.83 -13.54
C PRO A 162 -21.03 -1.24 -13.70
N ALA A 163 -20.41 -0.84 -12.58
CA ALA A 163 -19.06 -0.26 -12.58
C ALA A 163 -17.94 -1.32 -12.52
N ILE A 164 -18.28 -2.58 -12.27
CA ILE A 164 -17.36 -3.72 -12.23
C ILE A 164 -17.92 -4.80 -13.14
N GLN A 165 -17.08 -5.29 -14.05
CA GLN A 165 -17.39 -6.40 -14.94
C GLN A 165 -16.34 -7.50 -14.75
N ILE A 166 -16.79 -8.76 -14.80
CA ILE A 166 -15.92 -9.93 -14.68
C ILE A 166 -15.93 -10.65 -16.02
N ALA A 167 -14.77 -10.73 -16.65
CA ALA A 167 -14.58 -11.44 -17.90
C ALA A 167 -13.79 -12.74 -17.65
N GLY A 168 -14.49 -13.88 -17.74
CA GLY A 168 -13.88 -15.20 -17.59
C GLY A 168 -12.98 -15.52 -18.78
N THR A 169 -11.76 -15.98 -18.51
CA THR A 169 -10.78 -16.34 -19.55
C THR A 169 -10.32 -17.79 -19.39
N ARG A 170 -9.96 -18.41 -20.51
CA ARG A 170 -9.13 -19.62 -20.57
C ARG A 170 -7.73 -19.21 -21.03
N ARG A 171 -6.73 -20.10 -20.87
CA ARG A 171 -5.32 -19.77 -21.23
C ARG A 171 -5.16 -19.24 -22.65
N ASP A 172 -5.98 -19.73 -23.58
CA ASP A 172 -5.97 -19.40 -25.01
C ASP A 172 -6.89 -18.23 -25.39
N THR A 173 -7.85 -17.85 -24.54
CA THR A 173 -8.84 -16.81 -24.88
C THR A 173 -8.54 -15.45 -24.24
N GLY A 174 -7.53 -15.35 -23.38
CA GLY A 174 -7.24 -14.13 -22.61
C GLY A 174 -7.03 -12.88 -23.47
N GLU A 175 -6.27 -12.99 -24.56
CA GLU A 175 -6.03 -11.86 -25.47
C GLU A 175 -7.29 -11.40 -26.19
N GLN A 176 -8.11 -12.35 -26.64
CA GLN A 176 -9.37 -12.05 -27.35
C GLN A 176 -10.36 -11.36 -26.41
N VAL A 177 -10.51 -11.87 -25.18
CA VAL A 177 -11.40 -11.28 -24.18
C VAL A 177 -10.94 -9.87 -23.78
N LEU A 178 -9.62 -9.66 -23.65
CA LEU A 178 -9.07 -8.32 -23.40
C LEU A 178 -9.37 -7.37 -24.57
N ASP A 179 -9.20 -7.82 -25.81
CA ASP A 179 -9.50 -7.02 -26.99
C ASP A 179 -10.97 -6.61 -27.05
N ASP A 180 -11.88 -7.55 -26.82
CA ASP A 180 -13.33 -7.29 -26.84
C ASP A 180 -13.75 -6.36 -25.70
N SER A 181 -13.13 -6.49 -24.52
CA SER A 181 -13.33 -5.57 -23.40
C SER A 181 -12.89 -4.15 -23.75
N LEU A 182 -11.73 -3.99 -24.38
CA LEU A 182 -11.23 -2.68 -24.81
C LEU A 182 -12.08 -2.06 -25.93
N LYS A 183 -12.62 -2.88 -26.86
CA LYS A 183 -13.57 -2.40 -27.88
C LYS A 183 -14.84 -1.84 -27.24
N ALA A 184 -15.38 -2.53 -26.22
CA ALA A 184 -16.54 -2.05 -25.49
C ALA A 184 -16.27 -0.71 -24.80
N LEU A 185 -15.12 -0.57 -24.13
CA LEU A 185 -14.70 0.69 -23.50
C LEU A 185 -14.48 1.81 -24.51
N ALA A 186 -13.92 1.52 -25.69
CA ALA A 186 -13.73 2.51 -26.74
C ALA A 186 -15.04 2.99 -27.38
N ALA A 187 -16.13 2.24 -27.24
CA ALA A 187 -17.45 2.62 -27.73
C ALA A 187 -18.22 3.54 -26.76
N GLU A 188 -17.75 3.69 -25.51
CA GLU A 188 -18.35 4.62 -24.56
C GLU A 188 -18.05 6.08 -24.97
N PRO A 189 -19.02 7.01 -24.79
CA PRO A 189 -18.85 8.40 -25.17
C PRO A 189 -17.75 9.07 -24.32
N ALA A 190 -16.59 9.30 -24.93
CA ALA A 190 -15.50 10.07 -24.32
C ALA A 190 -15.75 11.58 -24.43
N GLN A 191 -15.14 12.35 -23.53
CA GLN A 191 -15.15 13.82 -23.62
C GLN A 191 -14.54 14.27 -24.96
N PRO A 192 -15.15 15.27 -25.65
CA PRO A 192 -14.63 15.76 -26.93
C PRO A 192 -13.16 16.16 -26.83
N GLY A 193 -12.32 15.58 -27.70
CA GLY A 193 -10.89 15.91 -27.77
C GLY A 193 -9.98 15.19 -26.76
N ARG A 194 -10.50 14.30 -25.90
CA ARG A 194 -9.68 13.50 -24.96
C ARG A 194 -9.87 12.00 -25.21
N LYS A 195 -8.77 11.26 -25.38
CA LYS A 195 -8.79 9.79 -25.38
C LYS A 195 -9.09 9.27 -23.98
N ALA A 196 -10.01 8.32 -23.85
CA ALA A 196 -10.22 7.62 -22.58
C ALA A 196 -8.93 6.88 -22.17
N THR A 197 -8.56 7.01 -20.92
CA THR A 197 -7.36 6.38 -20.35
C THR A 197 -7.71 5.00 -19.81
N VAL A 198 -6.94 4.00 -20.20
CA VAL A 198 -7.10 2.62 -19.73
C VAL A 198 -5.82 2.14 -19.07
N LEU A 199 -5.92 1.75 -17.82
CA LEU A 199 -4.82 1.22 -17.04
C LEU A 199 -4.98 -0.29 -16.85
N LEU A 200 -4.10 -1.04 -17.50
CA LEU A 200 -3.98 -2.48 -17.36
C LEU A 200 -3.11 -2.81 -16.15
N LEU A 201 -3.63 -3.61 -15.23
CA LEU A 201 -2.95 -3.96 -14.01
C LEU A 201 -2.65 -5.44 -13.94
N GLY A 202 -1.39 -5.76 -13.73
CA GLY A 202 -0.95 -7.12 -13.47
C GLY A 202 -0.36 -7.28 -12.07
N ARG A 203 -0.48 -8.47 -11.49
CA ARG A 203 0.30 -8.82 -10.29
C ARG A 203 1.80 -8.82 -10.57
N TYR A 204 2.20 -9.35 -11.73
CA TYR A 204 3.60 -9.50 -12.14
C TYR A 204 3.86 -8.84 -13.49
N ARG A 205 5.13 -8.59 -13.81
CA ARG A 205 5.49 -7.98 -15.09
C ARG A 205 5.36 -8.93 -16.28
N PHE A 206 5.52 -10.23 -16.08
CA PHE A 206 5.45 -11.21 -17.18
C PHE A 206 4.05 -11.37 -17.78
N ILE A 207 3.00 -10.86 -17.13
CA ILE A 207 1.63 -10.83 -17.68
C ILE A 207 1.33 -9.55 -18.48
N GLU A 208 2.34 -8.70 -18.69
CA GLU A 208 2.24 -7.56 -19.60
C GLU A 208 1.92 -8.06 -21.02
N PRO A 209 0.80 -7.64 -21.63
CA PRO A 209 0.46 -8.04 -23.00
C PRO A 209 1.38 -7.33 -24.00
N ASP A 210 1.31 -7.70 -25.29
CA ASP A 210 1.96 -6.92 -26.35
C ASP A 210 1.31 -5.54 -26.47
N MET A 211 1.85 -4.59 -25.71
CA MET A 211 1.38 -3.21 -25.64
C MET A 211 1.45 -2.48 -26.98
N ARG A 212 2.38 -2.87 -27.86
CA ARG A 212 2.54 -2.26 -29.18
C ARG A 212 1.40 -2.69 -30.11
N SER A 213 1.10 -3.99 -30.14
CA SER A 213 -0.05 -4.52 -30.88
C SER A 213 -1.37 -3.97 -30.34
N LEU A 214 -1.52 -3.93 -29.00
CA LEU A 214 -2.75 -3.49 -28.34
C LEU A 214 -3.07 -2.02 -28.63
N ARG A 215 -2.10 -1.12 -28.51
CA ARG A 215 -2.27 0.30 -28.83
C ARG A 215 -2.56 0.55 -30.31
N ARG A 216 -2.06 -0.30 -31.20
CA ARG A 216 -2.36 -0.21 -32.64
C ARG A 216 -3.82 -0.60 -32.93
N ARG A 217 -4.33 -1.64 -32.28
CA ARG A 217 -5.73 -2.10 -32.41
C ARG A 217 -6.73 -1.12 -31.79
N HIS A 218 -6.31 -0.38 -30.76
CA HIS A 218 -7.14 0.56 -30.00
C HIS A 218 -6.60 2.00 -30.03
N PRO A 219 -6.56 2.65 -31.21
CA PRO A 219 -5.93 3.96 -31.35
C PRO A 219 -6.66 5.08 -30.60
N ASN A 220 -7.94 4.88 -30.25
CA ASN A 220 -8.78 5.84 -29.55
C ASN A 220 -8.62 5.78 -28.02
N LEU A 221 -7.86 4.80 -27.50
CA LEU A 221 -7.60 4.64 -26.07
C LEU A 221 -6.15 4.99 -25.73
N ALA A 222 -5.95 5.61 -24.57
CA ALA A 222 -4.63 5.82 -23.99
C ALA A 222 -4.32 4.66 -23.02
N ILE A 223 -3.73 3.59 -23.55
CA ILE A 223 -3.51 2.34 -22.79
C ILE A 223 -2.12 2.30 -22.15
N THR A 224 -2.06 2.02 -20.84
CA THR A 224 -0.82 1.81 -20.08
C THR A 224 -0.88 0.51 -19.28
N PHE A 225 0.27 -0.10 -19.02
CA PHE A 225 0.39 -1.27 -18.15
C PHE A 225 1.25 -0.95 -16.93
N LYS A 226 0.84 -1.42 -15.75
CA LYS A 226 1.60 -1.34 -14.51
C LYS A 226 1.42 -2.61 -13.68
N THR A 227 2.42 -2.94 -12.89
CA THR A 227 2.24 -3.91 -11.81
C THR A 227 1.47 -3.27 -10.65
N ILE A 228 0.69 -4.05 -9.89
CA ILE A 228 -0.09 -3.53 -8.75
C ILE A 228 0.78 -2.75 -7.74
N HIS A 229 2.01 -3.21 -7.49
CA HIS A 229 2.96 -2.54 -6.60
C HIS A 229 3.40 -1.14 -7.06
N ALA A 230 3.28 -0.84 -8.36
CA ALA A 230 3.74 0.41 -8.97
C ALA A 230 2.60 1.44 -9.15
N LEU A 231 1.46 1.23 -8.48
CA LEU A 231 0.23 2.00 -8.71
C LEU A 231 0.02 3.23 -7.84
N LYS A 232 0.84 3.41 -6.81
CA LYS A 232 0.59 4.43 -5.79
C LYS A 232 0.44 5.81 -6.45
N GLY A 233 -0.70 6.46 -6.20
CA GLY A 233 -1.03 7.79 -6.74
C GLY A 233 -1.55 7.85 -8.18
N LEU A 234 -1.70 6.72 -8.90
CA LEU A 234 -2.19 6.74 -10.28
C LEU A 234 -3.72 6.64 -10.38
N GLU A 235 -4.25 7.19 -11.48
CA GLU A 235 -5.67 7.22 -11.85
C GLU A 235 -5.84 6.96 -13.35
N ALA A 236 -6.98 6.39 -13.73
CA ALA A 236 -7.41 6.22 -15.11
C ALA A 236 -8.95 6.19 -15.18
N ASP A 237 -9.51 6.51 -16.34
CA ASP A 237 -10.96 6.45 -16.59
C ASP A 237 -11.46 5.00 -16.45
N HIS A 238 -10.68 4.04 -16.95
CA HIS A 238 -10.96 2.62 -16.82
C HIS A 238 -9.73 1.85 -16.33
N VAL A 239 -9.98 0.85 -15.50
CA VAL A 239 -8.95 -0.05 -14.95
C VAL A 239 -9.32 -1.49 -15.30
N VAL A 240 -8.38 -2.22 -15.89
CA VAL A 240 -8.55 -3.64 -16.23
C VAL A 240 -7.54 -4.46 -15.43
N LEU A 241 -8.03 -5.32 -14.55
CA LEU A 241 -7.20 -6.26 -13.79
C LEU A 241 -6.95 -7.52 -14.63
N LEU A 242 -5.68 -7.81 -14.91
CA LEU A 242 -5.22 -8.96 -15.67
C LEU A 242 -4.78 -10.08 -14.73
N GLY A 243 -5.11 -11.33 -15.07
CA GLY A 243 -4.64 -12.50 -14.33
C GLY A 243 -5.08 -12.48 -12.87
N ALA A 244 -6.38 -12.26 -12.62
CA ALA A 244 -6.97 -12.41 -11.29
C ALA A 244 -7.29 -13.89 -11.00
N ASP A 245 -6.31 -14.77 -11.22
CA ASP A 245 -6.40 -16.20 -10.92
C ASP A 245 -6.18 -16.48 -9.43
N SER A 246 -6.71 -17.63 -8.97
CA SER A 246 -6.67 -18.01 -7.57
C SER A 246 -5.23 -18.00 -7.05
N ALA A 247 -5.03 -17.27 -5.94
CA ALA A 247 -3.77 -17.20 -5.23
C ALA A 247 -3.29 -18.63 -4.94
N HIS A 248 -2.27 -19.08 -5.68
CA HIS A 248 -1.48 -20.21 -5.23
C HIS A 248 -0.74 -19.71 -3.99
N SER A 249 -1.33 -19.97 -2.81
CA SER A 249 -0.54 -20.08 -1.59
C SER A 249 0.44 -21.21 -1.85
N HIS A 250 1.69 -20.86 -2.15
CA HIS A 250 2.79 -21.78 -1.90
C HIS A 250 2.77 -22.03 -0.37
N GLN A 251 2.07 -23.09 0.03
CA GLN A 251 2.28 -23.77 1.31
C GLN A 251 3.57 -24.58 1.23
#